data_AF-A0AAP5YEP8-F1
#
_entry.id   AF-A0AAP5YEP8-F1
#
_cell.length_a   1.000
_cell.length_b   1.000
_cell.length_c   1.000
_cell.angle_alpha   90.00
_cell.angle_beta   90.00
_cell.angle_gamma   90.00
#
_symmetry.space_group_name_H-M   'P 1'
#
loop_
_entity.id
_entity.type
_entity.pdbx_description
1 polymer ?
#
loop_
_entity_poly.entity_id
_entity_poly.type
_entity_poly.pdbx_seq_one_letter_code
_entity_poly.pdbx_strand_id
1 'polypeptide(L)'
;KIQENVAQIYPFLKKELFLSYQEEDLNDLVVKTLNEFAEQKMICLDGNKLEINQSNNQPLVLLGRTITETLQRYSIAMNLLVAYPELGKSDLEQKSQDIAQRLGRLHGINAPEFFDKGVFTAMFNTLKQQEYLDSDGNCDKKKTQKFAKLLFTLLYPEVKLTIEESIHQ
;
A
#
# COMPACT_ATOMS: atom_id res chain seq x y z
N LYS A 1 -8.30 -13.50 5.27
CA LYS A 1 -6.95 -12.90 5.10
C LYS A 1 -6.81 -12.11 3.80
N ILE A 2 -6.85 -12.72 2.60
CA ILE A 2 -6.66 -11.95 1.35
C ILE A 2 -7.75 -10.88 1.18
N GLN A 3 -9.02 -11.26 1.24
CA GLN A 3 -10.15 -10.32 1.15
C GLN A 3 -10.04 -9.18 2.17
N GLU A 4 -9.73 -9.48 3.45
CA GLU A 4 -9.55 -8.48 4.50
C GLU A 4 -8.38 -7.51 4.24
N ASN A 5 -7.28 -8.01 3.66
CA ASN A 5 -6.13 -7.19 3.30
C ASN A 5 -6.47 -6.28 2.11
N VAL A 6 -7.14 -6.83 1.09
CA VAL A 6 -7.59 -6.05 -0.06
C VAL A 6 -8.58 -4.97 0.39
N ALA A 7 -9.54 -5.30 1.25
CA ALA A 7 -10.51 -4.34 1.79
C ALA A 7 -9.87 -3.16 2.55
N GLN A 8 -8.76 -3.39 3.25
CA GLN A 8 -8.04 -2.30 3.93
C GLN A 8 -7.28 -1.37 2.98
N ILE A 9 -6.77 -1.90 1.86
CA ILE A 9 -5.96 -1.15 0.90
C ILE A 9 -6.84 -0.47 -0.17
N TYR A 10 -7.95 -1.11 -0.52
CA TYR A 10 -8.81 -0.73 -1.64
C TYR A 10 -9.32 0.72 -1.60
N PRO A 11 -9.72 1.31 -0.46
CA PRO A 11 -10.17 2.71 -0.45
C PRO A 11 -9.11 3.70 -0.94
N PHE A 12 -7.83 3.42 -0.66
CA PHE A 12 -6.69 4.23 -1.14
C PHE A 12 -6.52 4.07 -2.65
N LEU A 13 -6.52 2.83 -3.13
CA LEU A 13 -6.42 2.52 -4.56
C LEU A 13 -7.60 3.09 -5.36
N LYS A 14 -8.82 2.99 -4.83
CA LYS A 14 -10.03 3.51 -5.47
C LYS A 14 -9.94 5.01 -5.70
N LYS A 15 -9.40 5.76 -4.74
CA LYS A 15 -9.22 7.21 -4.86
C LYS A 15 -8.07 7.59 -5.79
N GLU A 16 -6.94 6.90 -5.71
CA GLU A 16 -5.76 7.21 -6.52
C GLU A 16 -5.94 6.80 -7.99
N LEU A 17 -6.56 5.65 -8.25
CA LEU A 17 -6.73 5.06 -9.58
C LEU A 17 -8.15 5.24 -10.15
N PHE A 18 -9.02 5.99 -9.47
CA PHE A 18 -10.40 6.24 -9.88
C PHE A 18 -11.20 4.95 -10.17
N LEU A 19 -11.03 3.92 -9.34
CA LEU A 19 -11.65 2.61 -9.56
C LEU A 19 -13.18 2.69 -9.38
N SER A 20 -13.91 1.95 -10.22
CA SER A 20 -15.37 1.99 -10.29
C SER A 20 -16.10 1.00 -9.37
N TYR A 21 -15.43 -0.07 -8.91
CA TYR A 21 -16.06 -1.10 -8.07
C TYR A 21 -16.52 -0.52 -6.72
N GLN A 22 -17.64 -1.01 -6.20
CA GLN A 22 -18.07 -0.70 -4.85
C GLN A 22 -17.38 -1.61 -3.83
N GLU A 23 -17.26 -1.14 -2.59
CA GLU A 23 -16.58 -1.90 -1.53
C GLU A 23 -17.33 -3.19 -1.18
N GLU A 24 -18.66 -3.19 -1.33
CA GLU A 24 -19.53 -4.35 -1.17
C GLU A 24 -19.23 -5.47 -2.19
N ASP A 25 -18.85 -5.11 -3.42
CA ASP A 25 -18.53 -6.07 -4.49
C ASP A 25 -17.12 -6.65 -4.38
N LEU A 26 -16.28 -6.05 -3.54
CA LEU A 26 -14.83 -6.33 -3.51
C LEU A 26 -14.53 -7.78 -3.14
N ASN A 27 -15.31 -8.35 -2.21
CA ASN A 27 -15.12 -9.72 -1.78
C ASN A 27 -15.34 -10.72 -2.93
N ASP A 28 -16.39 -10.50 -3.73
CA ASP A 28 -16.72 -11.34 -4.88
C ASP A 28 -15.70 -11.16 -6.00
N LEU A 29 -15.23 -9.92 -6.22
CA LEU A 29 -14.19 -9.62 -7.20
C LEU A 29 -12.88 -10.35 -6.87
N VAL A 30 -12.47 -10.34 -5.60
CA VAL A 30 -11.28 -11.08 -5.14
C VAL A 30 -11.45 -12.58 -5.38
N VAL A 31 -12.60 -13.16 -5.04
CA VAL A 31 -12.85 -14.60 -5.27
C VAL A 31 -12.81 -14.95 -6.75
N LYS A 32 -13.46 -14.16 -7.60
CA LYS A 32 -13.41 -14.34 -9.06
C LYS A 32 -11.97 -14.29 -9.59
N THR A 33 -11.17 -13.35 -9.11
CA THR A 33 -9.77 -13.19 -9.51
C THR A 33 -8.91 -14.38 -9.07
N LEU A 34 -9.12 -14.90 -7.85
CA LEU A 34 -8.43 -16.08 -7.35
C LEU A 34 -8.81 -17.34 -8.13
N ASN A 35 -10.09 -17.51 -8.48
CA ASN A 35 -10.53 -18.62 -9.32
C ASN A 35 -9.88 -18.56 -10.69
N GLU A 36 -9.81 -17.39 -11.32
CA GLU A 36 -9.11 -17.21 -12.59
C GLU A 36 -7.62 -17.56 -12.48
N PHE A 37 -6.97 -17.15 -11.39
CA PHE A 37 -5.57 -17.53 -11.15
C PHE A 37 -5.38 -19.04 -10.97
N ALA A 38 -6.36 -19.73 -10.40
CA ALA A 38 -6.36 -21.18 -10.25
C ALA A 38 -6.59 -21.89 -11.60
N GLU A 39 -7.52 -21.41 -12.43
CA GLU A 39 -7.78 -21.93 -13.78
C GLU A 39 -6.54 -21.80 -14.68
N GLN A 40 -5.81 -20.68 -14.55
CA GLN A 40 -4.53 -20.46 -15.21
C GLN A 40 -3.34 -21.19 -14.56
N LYS A 41 -3.58 -22.00 -13.52
CA LYS A 41 -2.57 -22.79 -12.80
C LYS A 41 -1.46 -21.95 -12.15
N MET A 42 -1.73 -20.69 -11.83
CA MET A 42 -0.77 -19.84 -11.10
C MET A 42 -0.80 -20.10 -9.59
N ILE A 43 -1.97 -20.53 -9.08
CA ILE A 43 -2.19 -20.96 -7.70
C ILE A 43 -2.96 -22.27 -7.68
N CYS A 44 -2.92 -22.95 -6.53
CA CYS A 44 -3.78 -24.08 -6.21
C CYS A 44 -4.69 -23.69 -5.04
N LEU A 45 -5.98 -24.00 -5.16
CA LEU A 45 -6.99 -23.79 -4.12
C LEU A 45 -7.40 -25.16 -3.55
N ASP A 46 -7.23 -25.34 -2.24
CA ASP A 46 -7.69 -26.52 -1.50
C ASP A 46 -8.50 -26.07 -0.27
N GLY A 47 -9.82 -26.01 -0.43
CA GLY A 47 -10.72 -25.44 0.57
C GLY A 47 -10.35 -23.99 0.90
N ASN A 48 -9.89 -23.76 2.13
CA ASN A 48 -9.44 -22.45 2.61
C ASN A 48 -7.92 -22.22 2.46
N LYS A 49 -7.18 -23.17 1.87
CA LYS A 49 -5.76 -23.04 1.61
C LYS A 49 -5.51 -22.56 0.18
N LEU A 50 -4.61 -21.60 0.07
CA LEU A 50 -4.09 -21.11 -1.19
C LEU A 50 -2.59 -21.36 -1.19
N GLU A 51 -2.11 -22.03 -2.24
CA GLU A 51 -0.69 -22.27 -2.46
C GLU A 51 -0.28 -21.70 -3.82
N ILE A 52 0.88 -21.06 -3.89
CA ILE A 52 1.43 -20.56 -5.14
C ILE A 52 2.03 -21.73 -5.91
N ASN A 53 1.66 -21.89 -7.18
CA ASN A 53 2.30 -22.86 -8.06
C ASN A 53 3.67 -22.32 -8.48
N GLN A 54 4.74 -22.83 -7.87
CA GLN A 54 6.11 -22.38 -8.13
C GLN A 54 6.52 -22.56 -9.59
N SER A 55 5.94 -23.51 -10.33
CA SER A 55 6.23 -23.73 -11.74
C SER A 55 5.57 -22.70 -12.67
N ASN A 56 4.62 -21.90 -12.18
CA ASN A 56 3.89 -20.90 -12.98
C ASN A 56 3.57 -19.62 -12.19
N ASN A 57 4.46 -19.20 -11.29
CA ASN A 57 4.25 -18.01 -10.46
C ASN A 57 4.68 -16.69 -11.13
N GLN A 58 5.41 -16.75 -12.24
CA GLN A 58 5.98 -15.58 -12.91
C GLN A 58 4.93 -14.52 -13.29
N PRO A 59 3.73 -14.88 -13.80
CA PRO A 59 2.72 -13.87 -14.09
C PRO A 59 2.20 -13.16 -12.83
N LEU A 60 2.09 -13.86 -11.68
CA LEU A 60 1.74 -13.23 -10.41
C LEU A 60 2.80 -12.22 -9.96
N VAL A 61 4.08 -12.55 -10.16
CA VAL A 61 5.19 -11.62 -9.87
C VAL A 61 5.10 -10.38 -10.76
N LEU A 62 4.81 -10.55 -12.05
CA LEU A 62 4.66 -9.43 -12.99
C LEU A 62 3.45 -8.54 -12.62
N LEU A 63 2.31 -9.14 -12.28
CA LEU A 63 1.13 -8.41 -11.81
C LEU A 63 1.43 -7.67 -10.50
N GLY A 64 2.09 -8.32 -9.54
CA GLY A 64 2.46 -7.69 -8.27
C GLY A 64 3.40 -6.50 -8.43
N ARG A 65 4.27 -6.51 -9.45
CA ARG A 65 5.20 -5.39 -9.69
C ARG A 65 4.49 -4.08 -10.04
N THR A 66 3.29 -4.13 -10.61
CA THR A 66 2.59 -2.91 -11.06
C THR A 66 2.11 -2.02 -9.90
N ILE A 67 2.00 -2.58 -8.68
CA ILE A 67 1.50 -1.85 -7.50
C ILE A 67 2.60 -1.51 -6.50
N THR A 68 3.83 -2.01 -6.71
CA THR A 68 4.94 -1.89 -5.76
C THR A 68 5.19 -0.45 -5.32
N GLU A 69 5.28 0.47 -6.28
CA GLU A 69 5.55 1.88 -6.02
C GLU A 69 4.41 2.54 -5.21
N THR A 70 3.15 2.24 -5.53
CA THR A 70 2.00 2.71 -4.76
C THR A 70 2.06 2.20 -3.32
N LEU A 71 2.33 0.91 -3.11
CA LEU A 71 2.46 0.32 -1.77
C LEU A 71 3.64 0.91 -0.98
N GLN A 72 4.74 1.25 -1.66
CA GLN A 72 5.88 1.94 -1.05
C GLN A 72 5.49 3.34 -0.59
N ARG A 73 4.83 4.14 -1.44
CA ARG A 73 4.32 5.47 -1.06
C ARG A 73 3.39 5.39 0.15
N TYR A 74 2.50 4.40 0.16
CA TYR A 74 1.60 4.19 1.29
C TYR A 74 2.36 3.84 2.56
N SER A 75 3.36 2.96 2.45
CA SER A 75 4.18 2.54 3.58
C SER A 75 4.98 3.69 4.16
N ILE A 76 5.53 4.58 3.33
CA ILE A 76 6.25 5.78 3.78
C ILE A 76 5.35 6.66 4.63
N ALA A 77 4.21 7.10 4.09
CA ALA A 77 3.34 8.04 4.80
C ALA A 77 2.73 7.43 6.08
N MET A 78 2.33 6.15 6.03
CA MET A 78 1.76 5.47 7.22
C MET A 78 2.80 5.32 8.33
N ASN A 79 4.02 4.91 8.00
CA ASN A 79 5.05 4.73 9.03
C ASN A 79 5.57 6.07 9.56
N LEU A 80 5.60 7.14 8.74
CA LEU A 80 5.85 8.50 9.22
C LEU A 80 4.78 8.94 10.23
N LEU A 81 3.49 8.70 9.96
CA LEU A 81 2.41 9.00 10.90
C LEU A 81 2.43 8.14 12.17
N VAL A 82 2.99 6.92 12.11
CA VAL A 82 3.20 6.10 13.30
C VAL A 82 4.32 6.68 14.16
N ALA A 83 5.44 7.09 13.54
CA ALA A 83 6.59 7.63 14.25
C ALA A 83 6.33 9.03 14.80
N TYR A 84 5.62 9.86 14.04
CA TYR A 84 5.33 11.27 14.35
C TYR A 84 3.83 11.56 14.14
N PRO A 85 2.95 11.12 15.07
CA PRO A 85 1.49 11.25 14.93
C PRO A 85 0.97 12.69 14.88
N GLU A 86 1.78 13.66 15.30
CA GLU A 86 1.53 15.10 15.28
C GLU A 86 1.86 15.78 13.95
N LEU A 87 2.38 15.05 12.94
CA LEU A 87 2.71 15.64 11.65
C LEU A 87 1.48 16.23 10.98
N GLY A 88 1.54 17.53 10.71
CA GLY A 88 0.56 18.21 9.87
C GLY A 88 0.69 17.81 8.40
N LYS A 89 -0.29 18.23 7.60
CA LYS A 89 -0.37 17.93 6.16
C LYS A 89 0.93 18.27 5.41
N SER A 90 1.41 19.50 5.55
CA SER A 90 2.58 19.99 4.80
C SER A 90 3.86 19.23 5.18
N ASP A 91 4.03 18.92 6.47
CA ASP A 91 5.23 18.22 6.95
C ASP A 91 5.20 16.74 6.55
N LEU A 92 4.03 16.09 6.61
CA LEU A 92 3.89 14.72 6.13
C LEU A 92 4.18 14.62 4.63
N GLU A 93 3.65 15.55 3.82
CA GLU A 93 3.90 15.59 2.38
C GLU A 93 5.40 15.75 2.09
N GLN A 94 6.06 16.72 2.72
CA GLN A 94 7.48 16.99 2.49
C GLN A 94 8.35 15.80 2.93
N LYS A 95 8.16 15.29 4.14
CA LYS A 95 8.93 14.14 4.64
C LYS A 95 8.69 12.89 3.80
N SER A 96 7.45 12.64 3.37
CA SER A 96 7.15 11.49 2.52
C SER A 96 7.84 11.60 1.15
N GLN A 97 7.86 12.81 0.58
CA GLN A 97 8.58 13.08 -0.65
C GLN A 97 10.10 12.87 -0.49
N ASP A 98 10.71 13.35 0.59
CA ASP A 98 12.15 13.20 0.83
C ASP A 98 12.55 11.72 0.94
N ILE A 99 11.76 10.93 1.67
CA ILE A 99 11.98 9.48 1.79
C ILE A 99 11.78 8.78 0.45
N ALA A 100 10.74 9.13 -0.31
CA ALA A 100 10.49 8.55 -1.63
C ALA A 100 11.63 8.88 -2.62
N GLN A 101 12.18 10.10 -2.59
CA GLN A 101 13.36 10.44 -3.39
C GLN A 101 14.58 9.63 -3.01
N ARG A 102 14.85 9.45 -1.71
CA ARG A 102 15.95 8.59 -1.24
C ARG A 102 15.75 7.14 -1.69
N LEU A 103 14.55 6.60 -1.50
CA LEU A 103 14.20 5.24 -1.90
C LEU A 103 14.36 5.05 -3.42
N GLY A 104 13.89 6.01 -4.22
CA GLY A 104 14.03 5.94 -5.67
C GLY A 104 15.48 5.97 -6.15
N ARG A 105 16.35 6.78 -5.51
CA ARG A 105 17.79 6.78 -5.79
C ARG A 105 18.47 5.45 -5.43
N LEU A 106 18.13 4.85 -4.29
CA LEU A 106 18.76 3.63 -3.81
C LEU A 106 18.29 2.36 -4.53
N HIS A 107 17.04 2.35 -4.99
CA HIS A 107 16.42 1.17 -5.61
C HIS A 107 16.19 1.32 -7.12
N GLY A 108 16.67 2.41 -7.73
CA GLY A 108 16.60 2.63 -9.18
C GLY A 108 15.19 2.88 -9.71
N ILE A 109 14.31 3.48 -8.90
CA ILE A 109 12.93 3.82 -9.32
C ILE A 109 12.99 5.04 -10.22
N ASN A 110 12.59 4.88 -11.48
CA ASN A 110 12.58 5.94 -12.49
C ASN A 110 11.14 6.33 -12.88
N ALA A 111 10.40 6.80 -11.88
CA ALA A 111 9.00 7.19 -12.01
C ALA A 111 8.82 8.59 -11.37
N PRO A 112 8.65 9.67 -12.16
CA PRO A 112 8.46 11.03 -11.64
C PRO A 112 7.29 11.13 -10.64
N GLU A 113 6.25 10.34 -10.83
CA GLU A 113 5.09 10.22 -9.95
C GLU A 113 5.42 9.61 -8.58
N PHE A 114 6.55 8.91 -8.44
CA PHE A 114 6.90 8.21 -7.20
C PHE A 114 7.13 9.14 -6.02
N PHE A 115 7.67 10.32 -6.30
CA PHE A 115 7.95 11.36 -5.33
C PHE A 115 7.18 12.65 -5.63
N ASP A 116 6.11 12.57 -6.42
CA ASP A 116 5.26 13.72 -6.69
C ASP A 116 4.50 14.16 -5.44
N LYS A 117 4.48 15.47 -5.17
CA LYS A 117 3.83 16.04 -3.99
C LYS A 117 2.31 15.90 -4.04
N GLY A 118 1.72 15.95 -5.24
CA GLY A 118 0.28 15.80 -5.45
C GLY A 118 -0.21 14.41 -5.05
N VAL A 119 0.59 13.37 -5.26
CA VAL A 119 0.27 12.00 -4.83
C VAL A 119 0.16 11.89 -3.31
N PHE A 120 1.10 12.45 -2.55
CA PHE A 120 1.02 12.47 -1.08
C PHE A 120 -0.13 13.37 -0.58
N THR A 121 -0.40 14.47 -1.28
CA THR A 121 -1.56 15.33 -0.99
C THR A 121 -2.87 14.56 -1.13
N ALA A 122 -3.03 13.79 -2.21
CA ALA A 122 -4.20 12.94 -2.43
C ALA A 122 -4.31 11.86 -1.35
N MET A 123 -3.19 11.22 -0.99
CA MET A 123 -3.15 10.22 0.07
C MET A 123 -3.56 10.79 1.43
N PHE A 124 -3.11 12.00 1.80
CA PHE A 124 -3.51 12.67 3.04
C PHE A 124 -5.02 12.93 3.11
N ASN A 125 -5.63 13.30 1.99
CA ASN A 125 -7.09 13.47 1.93
C ASN A 125 -7.81 12.14 2.12
N THR A 126 -7.30 11.04 1.54
CA THR A 126 -7.85 9.71 1.75
C THR A 126 -7.70 9.23 3.19
N LEU A 127 -6.57 9.52 3.84
CA LEU A 127 -6.35 9.29 5.27
C LEU A 127 -7.45 9.93 6.14
N LYS A 128 -7.83 11.18 5.86
CA LYS A 128 -8.95 11.86 6.53
C LYS A 128 -10.30 11.20 6.26
N GLN A 129 -10.60 10.91 4.98
CA GLN A 129 -11.86 10.26 4.59
C GLN A 129 -12.03 8.87 5.20
N GLN A 130 -10.91 8.17 5.38
CA GLN A 130 -10.86 6.85 5.98
C GLN A 130 -10.65 6.91 7.50
N GLU A 131 -10.79 8.08 8.14
CA GLU A 131 -10.72 8.28 9.59
C GLU A 131 -9.42 7.76 10.22
N TYR A 132 -8.30 7.85 9.51
CA TYR A 132 -6.96 7.72 10.10
C TYR A 132 -6.51 9.03 10.74
N LEU A 133 -7.05 10.14 10.24
CA LEU A 133 -6.87 11.50 10.74
C LEU A 133 -8.25 12.10 10.99
N ASP A 134 -8.46 12.75 12.13
CA ASP A 134 -9.69 13.48 12.41
C ASP A 134 -9.75 14.85 11.70
N SER A 135 -10.80 15.64 11.97
CA SER A 135 -10.98 16.99 11.41
C SER A 135 -9.84 17.94 11.76
N ASP A 136 -9.28 17.78 12.96
CA ASP A 136 -8.21 18.60 13.52
C ASP A 136 -6.82 18.09 13.11
N GLY A 137 -6.76 16.92 12.46
CA GLY A 137 -5.53 16.29 11.98
C GLY A 137 -4.89 15.34 13.00
N ASN A 138 -5.57 15.02 14.10
CA ASN A 138 -5.05 14.04 15.06
C ASN A 138 -5.13 12.62 14.47
N CYS A 139 -4.04 11.88 14.62
CA CYS A 139 -3.89 10.53 14.09
C CYS A 139 -4.48 9.46 15.03
N ASP A 140 -5.34 8.58 14.50
CA ASP A 140 -5.71 7.32 15.17
C ASP A 140 -4.53 6.36 15.13
N LYS A 141 -3.69 6.44 16.17
CA LYS A 141 -2.45 5.65 16.29
C LYS A 141 -2.69 4.15 16.13
N LYS A 142 -3.79 3.61 16.67
CA LYS A 142 -4.03 2.16 16.63
C LYS A 142 -4.37 1.71 15.22
N LYS A 143 -5.26 2.45 14.53
CA LYS A 143 -5.66 2.17 13.16
C LYS A 143 -4.49 2.34 12.19
N THR A 144 -3.75 3.44 12.32
CA THR A 144 -2.55 3.72 11.51
C THR A 144 -1.48 2.66 11.71
N GLN A 145 -1.17 2.27 12.96
CA GLN A 145 -0.16 1.23 13.23
C GLN A 145 -0.56 -0.13 12.65
N LYS A 146 -1.84 -0.51 12.71
CA LYS A 146 -2.33 -1.75 12.10
C LYS A 146 -2.13 -1.73 10.59
N PHE A 147 -2.45 -0.62 9.92
CA PHE A 147 -2.31 -0.52 8.48
C PHE A 147 -0.85 -0.42 8.03
N ALA A 148 -0.01 0.33 8.76
CA ALA A 148 1.43 0.38 8.53
C ALA A 148 2.07 -1.03 8.57
N LYS A 149 1.70 -1.83 9.58
CA LYS A 149 2.14 -3.23 9.68
C LYS A 149 1.69 -4.07 8.49
N LEU A 150 0.42 -3.95 8.07
CA LEU A 150 -0.08 -4.64 6.89
C LEU A 150 0.73 -4.29 5.65
N LEU A 151 0.94 -3.00 5.37
CA LEU A 151 1.68 -2.54 4.20
C LEU A 151 3.12 -3.05 4.20
N PHE A 152 3.80 -3.03 5.35
CA PHE A 152 5.12 -3.63 5.48
C PHE A 152 5.13 -5.13 5.17
N THR A 153 4.08 -5.91 5.43
CA THR A 153 4.08 -7.33 5.01
C THR A 153 4.09 -7.52 3.49
N LEU A 154 3.75 -6.49 2.72
CA LEU A 154 3.65 -6.54 1.25
C LEU A 154 4.89 -6.02 0.53
N LEU A 155 5.87 -5.47 1.25
CA LEU A 155 7.12 -4.95 0.68
C LEU A 155 8.27 -5.97 0.75
N TYR A 156 9.24 -5.80 -0.13
CA TYR A 156 10.54 -6.48 -0.03
C TYR A 156 11.32 -6.01 1.22
N PRO A 157 12.10 -6.88 1.88
CA PRO A 157 12.84 -6.53 3.10
C PRO A 157 13.76 -5.31 2.95
N GLU A 158 14.47 -5.18 1.83
CA GLU A 158 15.44 -4.11 1.58
C GLU A 158 14.76 -2.74 1.51
N VAL A 159 13.55 -2.70 0.94
CA VAL A 159 12.72 -1.50 0.86
C VAL A 159 12.22 -1.10 2.26
N LYS A 160 11.79 -2.08 3.09
CA LYS A 160 11.35 -1.80 4.47
C LYS A 160 12.48 -1.18 5.29
N LEU A 161 13.66 -1.80 5.26
CA LEU A 161 14.85 -1.30 5.96
C LEU A 161 15.17 0.14 5.55
N THR A 162 15.12 0.43 4.25
CA THR A 162 15.38 1.78 3.75
C THR A 162 14.35 2.79 4.27
N ILE A 163 13.05 2.43 4.31
CA ILE A 163 11.99 3.29 4.86
C ILE A 163 12.22 3.52 6.36
N GLU A 164 12.47 2.47 7.13
CA GLU A 164 12.70 2.55 8.59
C GLU A 164 13.91 3.44 8.91
N GLU A 165 15.04 3.24 8.23
CA GLU A 165 16.22 4.09 8.38
C GLU A 165 15.97 5.55 8.01
N SER A 166 15.12 5.81 7.01
CA SER A 166 14.84 7.18 6.56
C SER A 166 13.90 7.93 7.48
N ILE A 167 13.06 7.21 8.25
CA ILE A 167 12.16 7.82 9.23
C ILE A 167 12.92 8.29 10.47
N HIS A 168 14.00 7.61 10.85
CA HIS A 168 14.76 7.88 12.07
C HIS A 168 16.00 8.76 11.88
N GLN A 169 16.21 9.30 10.68
CA GLN A 169 17.25 10.29 10.35
C GLN A 169 16.73 11.71 10.47
#